data_AF-A0AB38YUH5-F1
#
_entry.id   AF-A0AB38YUH5-F1
#
_cell.length_a   1.000
_cell.length_b   1.000
_cell.length_c   1.000
_cell.angle_alpha   90.00
_cell.angle_beta   90.00
_cell.angle_gamma   90.00
#
_symmetry.space_group_name_H-M   'P 1'
#
loop_
_entity.id
_entity.type
_entity.pdbx_description
1 polymer ?
#
loop_
_entity_poly.entity_id
_entity_poly.type
_entity_poly.pdbx_seq_one_letter_code
_entity_poly.pdbx_strand_id
1 'polypeptide(L)'
;MESFFYKGEIQSPIIKIDNIDIPSTKLNDLVNKSLAFNEGDLFGSIYLDNVHHPIDILNLSFFLSRQNTLNIVTKGIYDFSYEGLDGLFKEAFVLKTLLSSCDVNPD
;
A
#
# COMPACT_ATOMS: atom_id res chain seq x y z
N MET A 1 7.22 13.43 4.05
CA MET A 1 6.18 12.46 4.45
C MET A 1 5.63 12.99 5.75
N GLU A 2 4.33 13.27 5.78
CA GLU A 2 3.65 13.67 7.01
C GLU A 2 3.35 12.42 7.84
N SER A 3 3.42 12.52 9.17
CA SER A 3 3.07 11.43 10.07
C SER A 3 1.57 11.18 10.02
N PHE A 4 1.16 9.92 10.02
CA PHE A 4 -0.25 9.57 10.10
C PHE A 4 -0.75 9.72 11.54
N PHE A 5 -1.77 10.56 11.74
CA PHE A 5 -2.38 10.81 13.05
C PHE A 5 -3.76 10.18 13.12
N TYR A 6 -4.00 9.36 14.13
CA TYR A 6 -5.31 8.78 14.42
C TYR A 6 -5.64 8.98 15.89
N LYS A 7 -6.84 9.51 16.18
CA LYS A 7 -7.30 9.87 17.54
C LYS A 7 -6.30 10.74 18.34
N GLY A 8 -5.57 11.60 17.65
CA GLY A 8 -4.60 12.51 18.29
C GLY A 8 -3.23 11.88 18.59
N GLU A 9 -3.00 10.63 18.19
CA GLU A 9 -1.73 9.94 18.36
C GLU A 9 -1.07 9.62 17.01
N ILE A 10 0.26 9.62 16.99
CA ILE A 10 1.02 9.15 15.84
C ILE A 10 0.93 7.63 15.81
N GLN A 11 0.31 7.09 14.77
CA GLN A 11 0.19 5.65 14.56
C GLN A 11 1.08 5.22 13.39
N SER A 12 1.66 4.02 13.51
CA SER A 12 2.37 3.38 12.40
C SER A 12 1.38 2.46 11.68
N PRO A 13 0.69 2.92 10.61
CA PRO A 13 -0.27 2.08 9.92
C PRO A 13 0.45 0.90 9.27
N ILE A 14 -0.13 -0.29 9.40
CA ILE A 14 0.27 -1.46 8.64
C ILE A 14 -0.69 -1.59 7.46
N ILE A 15 -0.15 -1.54 6.24
CA ILE A 15 -0.90 -1.94 5.04
C ILE A 15 -0.62 -3.41 4.77
N LYS A 16 -1.68 -4.21 4.77
CA LYS A 16 -1.67 -5.58 4.29
C LYS A 16 -2.42 -5.65 2.97
N ILE A 17 -1.76 -6.19 1.94
CA ILE A 17 -2.41 -6.48 0.66
C ILE A 17 -2.22 -7.98 0.43
N ASP A 18 -3.34 -8.69 0.34
CA ASP A 18 -3.37 -10.13 0.16
C ASP A 18 -3.68 -10.48 -1.31
N ASN A 19 -3.22 -11.64 -1.79
CA ASN A 19 -3.55 -12.20 -3.10
C ASN A 19 -3.13 -11.36 -4.34
N ILE A 20 -2.02 -10.60 -4.25
CA ILE A 20 -1.43 -10.00 -5.46
C ILE A 20 -0.52 -11.00 -6.14
N ASP A 21 -0.87 -11.39 -7.36
CA ASP A 21 0.07 -12.04 -8.28
C ASP A 21 0.97 -10.97 -8.93
N ILE A 22 2.21 -10.90 -8.47
CA ILE A 22 3.24 -10.07 -9.11
C ILE A 22 3.86 -10.81 -10.30
N PRO A 23 4.19 -10.11 -11.40
CA PRO A 23 4.66 -10.74 -12.63
C PRO A 23 6.10 -11.31 -12.55
N SER A 24 6.80 -11.13 -11.42
CA SER A 24 8.10 -11.73 -11.16
C SER A 24 8.38 -11.82 -9.66
N THR A 25 9.09 -12.86 -9.25
CA THR A 25 9.63 -13.03 -7.89
C THR A 25 10.95 -12.28 -7.69
N LYS A 26 11.62 -11.86 -8.77
CA LYS A 26 12.85 -11.04 -8.70
C LYS A 26 12.50 -9.56 -8.60
N LEU A 27 12.94 -8.90 -7.53
CA LEU A 27 12.67 -7.47 -7.31
C LEU A 27 13.15 -6.57 -8.47
N ASN A 28 14.29 -6.90 -9.09
CA ASN A 28 14.84 -6.14 -10.21
C ASN A 28 13.91 -6.12 -11.43
N ASP A 29 13.15 -7.20 -11.65
CA ASP A 29 12.21 -7.27 -12.78
C ASP A 29 11.00 -6.37 -12.57
N LEU A 30 10.76 -5.89 -11.34
CA LEU A 30 9.67 -4.99 -11.01
C LEU A 30 10.07 -3.52 -11.14
N VAL A 31 11.36 -3.20 -11.26
CA VAL A 31 11.83 -1.81 -11.33
C VAL A 31 11.15 -1.06 -12.48
N ASN A 32 10.62 0.13 -12.16
CA ASN A 32 9.88 1.00 -13.07
C ASN A 32 8.59 0.41 -13.65
N LYS A 33 8.09 -0.72 -13.10
CA LYS A 33 6.76 -1.22 -13.42
C LYS A 33 5.70 -0.50 -12.59
N SER A 34 4.50 -0.44 -13.15
CA SER A 34 3.30 0.00 -12.46
C SER A 34 2.15 -0.92 -12.78
N LEU A 35 1.36 -1.26 -11.77
CA LEU A 35 0.12 -2.01 -11.89
C LEU A 35 -1.02 -1.05 -11.54
N ALA A 36 -2.03 -0.97 -12.39
CA ALA A 36 -3.20 -0.13 -12.20
C ALA A 36 -4.44 -1.01 -12.10
N PHE A 37 -5.36 -0.61 -11.23
CA PHE A 37 -6.54 -1.36 -10.85
C PHE A 37 -7.74 -0.40 -10.82
N ASN A 38 -8.93 -0.91 -11.12
CA ASN A 38 -10.16 -0.18 -10.86
C ASN A 38 -10.56 -0.36 -9.39
N GLU A 39 -11.49 0.48 -8.92
CA GLU A 39 -12.09 0.32 -7.60
C GLU A 39 -12.76 -1.06 -7.48
N GLY A 40 -12.47 -1.80 -6.40
CA GLY A 40 -12.94 -3.17 -6.20
C GLY A 40 -12.13 -4.27 -6.89
N ASP A 41 -11.13 -3.96 -7.72
CA ASP A 41 -10.27 -4.98 -8.34
C ASP A 41 -9.25 -5.56 -7.35
N LEU A 42 -8.74 -4.73 -6.44
CA LEU A 42 -7.72 -5.12 -5.47
C LEU A 42 -8.02 -4.53 -4.09
N PHE A 43 -8.48 -5.40 -3.18
CA PHE A 43 -8.75 -5.04 -1.80
C PHE A 43 -7.47 -5.07 -0.96
N GLY A 44 -7.30 -4.06 -0.12
CA GLY A 44 -6.26 -3.99 0.90
C GLY A 44 -6.86 -3.75 2.28
N SER A 45 -5.98 -3.76 3.26
CA SER A 45 -6.34 -3.54 4.66
C SER A 45 -5.34 -2.59 5.30
N ILE A 46 -5.82 -1.48 5.85
CA ILE A 46 -5.04 -0.67 6.79
C ILE A 46 -5.41 -1.12 8.20
N TYR A 47 -4.41 -1.36 9.04
CA TYR A 47 -4.62 -1.61 10.45
C TYR A 47 -4.17 -0.40 11.29
N LEU A 48 -5.08 0.12 12.10
CA LEU A 48 -4.83 1.20 13.07
C LEU A 48 -5.21 0.70 14.46
N ASP A 49 -4.26 0.64 15.39
CA ASP A 49 -4.50 0.09 16.72
C ASP A 49 -5.17 -1.31 16.69
N ASN A 50 -4.70 -2.16 15.77
CA ASN A 50 -5.27 -3.49 15.46
C ASN A 50 -6.71 -3.50 14.94
N VAL A 51 -7.31 -2.34 14.66
CA VAL A 51 -8.61 -2.23 13.98
C VAL A 51 -8.40 -2.34 12.47
N HIS A 52 -9.19 -3.20 11.84
CA HIS A 52 -9.17 -3.44 10.41
C HIS A 52 -9.98 -2.37 9.67
N HIS A 53 -9.37 -1.76 8.65
CA HIS A 53 -9.98 -0.77 7.80
C HIS A 53 -9.83 -1.17 6.32
N PRO A 54 -10.94 -1.45 5.62
CA PRO A 54 -10.90 -1.86 4.23
C PRO A 54 -10.51 -0.69 3.34
N ILE A 55 -9.67 -0.97 2.36
CA ILE A 55 -9.23 0.00 1.36
C ILE A 55 -9.24 -0.62 -0.03
N ASP A 56 -9.43 0.22 -1.04
CA ASP A 56 -9.24 -0.16 -2.45
C ASP A 56 -7.87 0.32 -2.93
N ILE A 57 -7.09 -0.57 -3.54
CA ILE A 57 -5.82 -0.23 -4.16
C ILE A 57 -6.04 0.09 -5.63
N LEU A 58 -5.64 1.29 -6.05
CA LEU A 58 -5.79 1.74 -7.43
C LEU A 58 -4.48 1.63 -8.22
N ASN A 59 -3.34 1.73 -7.54
CA ASN A 59 -2.05 1.68 -8.19
C ASN A 59 -0.94 1.17 -7.28
N LEU A 60 -0.07 0.33 -7.84
CA LEU A 60 1.22 -0.04 -7.27
C LEU A 60 2.31 0.36 -8.24
N SER A 61 3.27 1.17 -7.81
CA SER A 61 4.40 1.62 -8.62
C SER A 61 5.72 1.27 -7.93
N PHE A 62 6.65 0.68 -8.68
CA PHE A 62 7.89 0.14 -8.14
C PHE A 62 9.09 0.97 -8.61
N PHE A 63 9.90 1.44 -7.66
CA PHE A 63 11.02 2.35 -7.93
C PHE A 63 12.28 1.89 -7.22
N LEU A 64 13.37 1.78 -7.97
CA LEU A 64 14.67 1.53 -7.38
C LEU A 64 15.18 2.80 -6.68
N SER A 65 15.57 2.67 -5.41
CA SER A 65 16.22 3.74 -4.66
C SER A 65 17.68 3.89 -5.09
N ARG A 66 18.30 5.01 -4.68
CA ARG A 66 19.75 5.20 -4.86
C ARG A 66 20.60 4.19 -4.07
N GLN A 67 20.01 3.54 -3.07
CA GLN A 67 20.65 2.52 -2.23
C GLN A 67 20.39 1.09 -2.75
N ASN A 68 19.96 0.94 -4.01
CA ASN A 68 19.63 -0.34 -4.61
C ASN A 68 18.53 -1.12 -3.86
N THR A 69 17.62 -0.39 -3.21
CA THR A 69 16.45 -0.97 -2.56
C THR A 69 15.20 -0.65 -3.36
N LEU A 70 14.31 -1.62 -3.51
CA LEU A 70 13.06 -1.39 -4.22
C LEU A 70 12.06 -0.72 -3.28
N ASN A 71 11.52 0.43 -3.69
CA ASN A 71 10.37 1.05 -3.04
C ASN A 71 9.11 0.71 -3.82
N ILE A 72 8.03 0.52 -3.09
CA ILE A 72 6.68 0.50 -3.65
C ILE A 72 5.95 1.77 -3.22
N VAL A 73 5.30 2.41 -4.19
CA VAL A 73 4.34 3.48 -3.96
C VAL A 73 2.96 2.92 -4.24
N THR A 74 2.15 2.88 -3.21
CA THR A 74 0.76 2.43 -3.24
C THR A 74 -0.14 3.66 -3.26
N LYS A 75 -1.06 3.71 -4.21
CA LYS A 75 -2.17 4.67 -4.21
C LYS A 75 -3.46 3.91 -4.05
N GLY A 76 -4.33 4.43 -3.21
CA GLY A 76 -5.61 3.79 -2.95
C GLY A 76 -6.64 4.78 -2.43
N ILE A 77 -7.79 4.22 -2.12
CA ILE A 77 -8.93 4.92 -1.55
C ILE A 77 -9.30 4.24 -0.24
N TYR A 78 -9.51 5.06 0.77
CA TYR A 78 -10.12 4.66 2.03
C TYR A 78 -11.64 4.77 1.90
N ASP A 79 -12.34 3.69 2.25
CA ASP A 79 -13.81 3.66 2.33
C ASP A 79 -14.25 3.63 3.80
N PHE A 80 -14.84 4.73 4.26
CA PHE A 80 -15.30 4.91 5.65
C PHE A 80 -16.67 4.27 5.94
N SER A 81 -17.27 3.58 4.96
CA SER A 81 -18.62 3.02 5.07
C SER A 81 -18.74 1.93 6.16
N TYR A 82 -17.62 1.36 6.61
CA TYR A 82 -17.59 0.25 7.57
C TYR A 82 -17.30 0.70 9.01
N GLU A 83 -16.92 1.97 9.19
CA GLU A 83 -16.54 2.57 10.46
C GLU A 83 -17.73 3.20 11.20
N GLY A 84 -18.92 3.14 10.61
CA GLY A 84 -20.12 3.82 11.13
C GLY A 84 -20.02 5.34 11.06
N LEU A 85 -19.12 5.85 10.21
CA LEU A 85 -18.92 7.27 9.94
C LEU A 85 -19.78 7.69 8.75
N ASP A 86 -21.10 7.73 8.98
CA ASP A 86 -22.06 8.11 7.94
C ASP A 86 -21.76 9.52 7.40
N GLY A 87 -21.65 9.63 6.07
CA GLY A 87 -21.49 10.92 5.38
C GLY A 87 -20.05 11.40 5.17
N LEU A 88 -19.03 10.61 5.56
CA LEU A 88 -17.66 10.87 5.12
C LEU A 88 -17.46 10.44 3.67
N PHE A 89 -16.80 11.30 2.89
CA PHE A 89 -16.39 10.96 1.53
C PHE A 89 -15.21 9.99 1.57
N LYS A 90 -15.15 9.11 0.56
CA LYS A 90 -13.96 8.29 0.30
C LYS A 90 -12.73 9.18 0.17
N GLU A 91 -11.62 8.80 0.80
CA GLU A 91 -10.41 9.62 0.86
C GLU A 91 -9.24 8.93 0.16
N ALA A 92 -8.59 9.64 -0.76
CA ALA A 92 -7.43 9.11 -1.47
C ALA A 92 -6.19 9.14 -0.57
N PHE A 93 -5.38 8.09 -0.61
CA PHE A 93 -4.11 8.04 0.09
C PHE A 93 -2.96 7.65 -0.83
N VAL A 94 -1.75 8.03 -0.43
CA VAL A 94 -0.49 7.60 -1.05
C VAL A 94 0.44 7.11 0.04
N LEU A 95 0.87 5.86 -0.05
CA LEU A 95 1.85 5.28 0.85
C LEU A 95 3.11 4.88 0.08
N LYS A 96 4.27 5.16 0.65
CA LYS A 96 5.56 4.70 0.14
C LYS A 96 6.22 3.81 1.17
N THR A 97 6.59 2.59 0.78
CA THR A 97 7.31 1.67 1.65
C THR A 97 8.43 0.94 0.91
N LEU A 98 9.34 0.33 1.66
CA LEU A 98 10.41 -0.52 1.16
C LEU A 98 9.85 -1.91 0.88
N LEU A 99 10.19 -2.50 -0.26
CA LEU A 99 9.98 -3.91 -0.53
C LEU A 99 11.29 -4.66 -0.29
N SER A 100 11.31 -5.49 0.75
CA SER A 100 12.37 -6.47 1.00
C SER A 100 11.84 -7.86 0.67
N SER A 101 12.49 -8.55 -0.28
CA SER A 101 12.29 -9.98 -0.50
C SER A 101 13.36 -10.75 0.26
N CYS A 102 13.04 -11.94 0.75
CA CYS A 102 14.07 -12.88 1.23
C CYS A 102 14.86 -13.50 0.06
N ASP A 103 14.33 -13.40 -1.16
CA ASP A 103 14.94 -13.95 -2.39
C ASP A 103 15.63 -12.81 -3.14
N VAL A 104 16.78 -12.39 -2.60
CA VAL A 104 17.70 -11.45 -3.25
C VAL A 104 18.91 -12.26 -3.66
N ASN A 105 18.81 -13.07 -4.71
CA ASN A 105 20.03 -13.53 -5.37
C ASN A 105 20.53 -12.39 -6.26
N PRO A 106 21.67 -11.76 -5.92
CA PRO A 106 22.44 -11.07 -6.93
C PRO A 106 23.01 -12.16 -7.84
N ASP A 107 22.67 -12.13 -9.12
CA ASP A 107 23.54 -12.76 -10.11
C ASP A 107 24.92 -12.08 -10.07
#